data_AF-A0AAU6CHN6-F1
#
_entry.id   AF-A0AAU6CHN6-F1
#
_cell.length_a   1.000
_cell.length_b   1.000
_cell.length_c   1.000
_cell.angle_alpha   90.00
_cell.angle_beta   90.00
_cell.angle_gamma   90.00
#
_symmetry.space_group_name_H-M   'P 1'
#
loop_
_entity.id
_entity.type
_entity.pdbx_description
1 polymer ?
#
loop_
_entity_poly.entity_id
_entity_poly.type
_entity_poly.pdbx_seq_one_letter_code
_entity_poly.pdbx_strand_id
1 'polypeptide(L)'
;MTAVRLALGQERQERHDGGGGCDTAGEAADLAAFLGRLVRWDKAAVVRLRSARDEPALGVFGHPPFGGVLAVRSVALHGSAAVADAVDATVSAGQLLEAVSAAAGGFELPPSVTGPAWAGLLPPRGGWRREAEFDPGQVRKAAAEAVAEFRARTERLPQQQRTRAVLDALAEELWTRPYQGTTLRVVHAAHALGFLRGHGDDTVALLAAGPWTRLRTEYGSVAVRRESPAAGLSFSPA
;
A
#
# COMPACT_ATOMS: atom_id res chain seq x y z
N MET A 1 10.20 24.27 11.71
CA MET A 1 10.32 23.13 10.77
C MET A 1 9.99 23.67 9.39
N THR A 2 10.93 23.60 8.46
CA THR A 2 10.71 24.01 7.07
C THR A 2 9.77 23.00 6.42
N ALA A 3 8.66 23.48 5.85
CA ALA A 3 7.73 22.63 5.12
C ALA A 3 8.45 22.03 3.90
N VAL A 4 8.49 20.70 3.80
CA VAL A 4 9.05 20.02 2.64
C VAL A 4 7.99 20.05 1.55
N ARG A 5 8.25 20.79 0.48
CA ARG A 5 7.38 20.84 -0.70
C ARG A 5 7.84 19.78 -1.70
N LEU A 6 6.91 18.93 -2.13
CA LEU A 6 7.13 17.90 -3.13
C LEU A 6 6.43 18.29 -4.42
N ALA A 7 7.18 18.46 -5.49
CA ALA A 7 6.64 18.72 -6.83
C ALA A 7 6.28 17.39 -7.53
N LEU A 8 5.09 17.34 -8.10
CA LEU A 8 4.62 16.26 -8.96
C LEU A 8 4.56 16.81 -10.40
N GLY A 9 5.49 16.40 -11.28
CA GLY A 9 5.52 16.81 -12.70
C GLY A 9 6.47 17.95 -13.10
N GLN A 10 6.69 18.12 -14.42
CA GLN A 10 7.75 18.97 -15.03
C GLN A 10 7.44 20.48 -15.07
N GLU A 11 8.46 21.31 -14.82
CA GLU A 11 8.61 22.64 -15.46
C GLU A 11 9.33 22.45 -16.81
N ARG A 12 8.69 22.77 -17.94
CA ARG A 12 9.41 22.99 -19.20
C ARG A 12 9.53 24.49 -19.44
N GLN A 13 10.75 25.00 -19.32
CA GLN A 13 11.17 26.20 -20.05
C GLN A 13 10.99 25.91 -21.55
N GLU A 14 10.30 26.83 -22.22
CA GLU A 14 9.88 26.79 -23.62
C GLU A 14 11.00 26.34 -24.58
N ARG A 15 10.74 25.25 -25.34
CA ARG A 15 11.10 25.13 -26.76
C ARG A 15 10.35 23.94 -27.39
N HIS A 16 9.52 24.27 -28.37
CA HIS A 16 8.96 23.46 -29.47
C HIS A 16 9.24 21.94 -29.43
N ASP A 17 8.24 21.13 -29.06
CA ASP A 17 7.52 20.20 -29.96
C ASP A 17 6.54 19.33 -29.14
N GLY A 18 5.39 19.03 -29.74
CA GLY A 18 4.20 18.52 -29.07
C GLY A 18 4.26 17.08 -28.54
N GLY A 19 3.53 16.85 -27.46
CA GLY A 19 3.17 15.53 -26.93
C GLY A 19 3.74 15.24 -25.53
N GLY A 20 2.95 15.40 -24.47
CA GLY A 20 3.35 14.96 -23.12
C GLY A 20 2.65 15.58 -21.92
N GLY A 21 1.39 16.03 -22.04
CA GLY A 21 0.66 16.72 -20.96
C GLY A 21 -0.14 15.83 -19.99
N CYS A 22 0.01 14.50 -20.01
CA CYS A 22 -0.97 13.58 -19.40
C CYS A 22 -0.60 12.99 -18.02
N ASP A 23 0.67 13.04 -17.59
CA ASP A 23 1.13 12.09 -16.55
C ASP A 23 1.03 12.62 -15.11
N THR A 24 1.01 13.95 -14.91
CA THR A 24 1.18 14.58 -13.58
C THR A 24 -0.10 14.63 -12.74
N ALA A 25 -1.20 15.05 -13.38
CA ALA A 25 -2.54 14.98 -12.79
C ALA A 25 -2.92 13.51 -12.49
N GLY A 26 -2.42 12.58 -13.32
CA GLY A 26 -2.55 11.15 -13.10
C GLY A 26 -1.94 10.71 -11.77
N GLU A 27 -0.68 11.04 -11.51
CA GLU A 27 0.04 10.64 -10.27
C GLU A 27 -0.58 11.20 -8.98
N ALA A 28 -0.94 12.49 -8.97
CA ALA A 28 -1.58 13.12 -7.82
C ALA A 28 -2.95 12.50 -7.53
N ALA A 29 -3.78 12.30 -8.56
CA ALA A 29 -5.07 11.64 -8.43
C ALA A 29 -4.93 10.18 -7.94
N ASP A 30 -3.90 9.49 -8.41
CA ASP A 30 -3.58 8.12 -8.02
C ASP A 30 -3.11 7.98 -6.58
N LEU A 31 -2.31 8.94 -6.09
CA LEU A 31 -1.91 9.04 -4.70
C LEU A 31 -3.12 9.39 -3.81
N ALA A 32 -3.93 10.36 -4.22
CA ALA A 32 -5.17 10.73 -3.53
C ALA A 32 -6.13 9.54 -3.43
N ALA A 33 -6.33 8.78 -4.52
CA ALA A 33 -7.16 7.58 -4.52
C ALA A 33 -6.63 6.51 -3.55
N PHE A 34 -5.31 6.31 -3.49
CA PHE A 34 -4.69 5.39 -2.54
C PHE A 34 -4.91 5.83 -1.08
N LEU A 35 -4.62 7.09 -0.76
CA LEU A 35 -4.81 7.65 0.59
C LEU A 35 -6.28 7.62 1.00
N GLY A 36 -7.20 7.96 0.09
CA GLY A 36 -8.64 7.87 0.32
C GLY A 36 -9.10 6.45 0.65
N ARG A 37 -8.53 5.43 0.00
CA ARG A 37 -8.80 4.02 0.33
C ARG A 37 -8.29 3.63 1.72
N LEU A 38 -7.12 4.12 2.15
CA LEU A 38 -6.63 3.91 3.52
C LEU A 38 -7.55 4.58 4.55
N VAL A 39 -7.87 5.86 4.34
CA VAL A 39 -8.72 6.67 5.23
C VAL A 39 -10.17 6.16 5.29
N ARG A 40 -10.63 5.45 4.25
CA ARG A 40 -11.92 4.76 4.27
C ARG A 40 -11.97 3.64 5.32
N TRP A 41 -10.86 2.94 5.53
CA TRP A 41 -10.78 1.84 6.49
C TRP A 41 -10.40 2.31 7.90
N ASP A 42 -9.53 3.31 8.00
CA ASP A 42 -9.12 3.89 9.28
C ASP A 42 -8.98 5.41 9.14
N LYS A 43 -9.84 6.16 9.84
CA LYS A 43 -9.81 7.63 9.84
C LYS A 43 -8.56 8.20 10.51
N ALA A 44 -7.91 7.42 11.38
CA ALA A 44 -6.65 7.76 12.03
C ALA A 44 -5.43 7.20 11.29
N ALA A 45 -5.61 6.68 10.06
CA ALA A 45 -4.52 6.12 9.28
C ALA A 45 -3.36 7.11 9.14
N VAL A 46 -2.15 6.60 9.33
CA VAL A 46 -0.91 7.32 9.05
C VAL A 46 -0.17 6.64 7.93
N VAL A 47 0.65 7.40 7.22
CA VAL A 47 1.57 6.88 6.21
C VAL A 47 3.00 7.30 6.53
N ARG A 48 3.95 6.39 6.30
CA ARG A 48 5.37 6.73 6.32
C ARG A 48 5.83 7.05 4.90
N LEU A 49 6.51 8.17 4.75
CA LEU A 49 7.02 8.71 3.51
C LEU A 49 8.53 8.55 3.52
N ARG A 50 9.10 7.99 2.45
CA ARG A 50 10.55 7.85 2.30
C ARG A 50 11.01 8.21 0.90
N SER A 51 12.01 9.07 0.83
CA SER A 51 12.76 9.39 -0.39
C SER A 51 14.20 9.67 0.03
N ALA A 52 15.18 9.03 -0.60
CA ALA A 52 16.57 9.43 -0.44
C ALA A 52 16.79 10.81 -1.10
N ARG A 53 17.91 11.46 -0.76
CA ARG A 53 18.37 12.66 -1.47
C ARG A 53 18.52 12.31 -2.95
N ASP A 54 18.02 13.17 -3.82
CA ASP A 54 18.05 13.01 -5.29
C ASP A 54 17.32 11.76 -5.82
N GLU A 55 16.53 11.05 -4.99
CA GLU A 55 15.67 9.95 -5.45
C GLU A 55 14.44 10.54 -6.17
N PRO A 56 14.18 10.20 -7.45
CA PRO A 56 13.06 10.75 -8.22
C PRO A 56 11.74 10.05 -7.88
N ALA A 57 11.61 9.51 -6.66
CA ALA A 57 10.45 8.75 -6.24
C ALA A 57 10.20 8.86 -4.73
N LEU A 58 8.94 9.10 -4.37
CA LEU A 58 8.46 9.03 -3.00
C LEU A 58 7.85 7.66 -2.74
N GLY A 59 8.44 6.91 -1.82
CA GLY A 59 7.82 5.71 -1.24
C GLY A 59 6.79 6.10 -0.18
N VAL A 60 5.54 5.71 -0.40
CA VAL A 60 4.42 5.92 0.52
C VAL A 60 4.00 4.56 1.08
N PHE A 61 4.20 4.38 2.38
CA PHE A 61 3.93 3.14 3.10
C PHE A 61 2.72 3.35 4.01
N GLY A 62 1.72 2.48 3.92
CA GLY A 62 0.55 2.47 4.78
C GLY A 62 0.29 1.08 5.36
N HIS A 63 -0.52 0.99 6.41
CA HIS A 63 -0.87 -0.26 7.06
C HIS A 63 -2.38 -0.40 7.16
N PRO A 64 -3.04 -1.00 6.14
CA PRO A 64 -4.48 -1.25 6.22
C PRO A 64 -4.79 -2.27 7.33
N PRO A 65 -6.05 -2.31 7.82
CA PRO A 65 -6.45 -3.20 8.92
C PRO A 65 -6.67 -4.65 8.45
N PHE A 66 -5.73 -5.20 7.68
CA PHE A 66 -5.80 -6.55 7.10
C PHE A 66 -4.80 -7.53 7.72
N GLY A 67 -4.26 -7.24 8.91
CA GLY A 67 -3.41 -8.18 9.67
C GLY A 67 -1.98 -8.33 9.13
N GLY A 68 -1.06 -7.47 9.57
CA GLY A 68 0.38 -7.58 9.24
C GLY A 68 0.73 -7.20 7.80
N VAL A 69 -0.21 -6.56 7.09
CA VAL A 69 -0.07 -6.14 5.71
C VAL A 69 0.44 -4.70 5.61
N LEU A 70 1.46 -4.47 4.78
CA LEU A 70 1.90 -3.14 4.38
C LEU A 70 1.52 -2.85 2.94
N ALA A 71 0.84 -1.74 2.74
CA ALA A 71 0.59 -1.17 1.43
C ALA A 71 1.77 -0.27 1.03
N VAL A 72 2.24 -0.41 -0.20
CA VAL A 72 3.36 0.37 -0.73
C VAL A 72 2.95 0.98 -2.05
N ARG A 73 3.03 2.31 -2.12
CA ARG A 73 2.97 3.09 -3.36
C ARG A 73 4.31 3.78 -3.59
N SER A 74 4.66 3.91 -4.86
CA SER A 74 5.75 4.77 -5.31
C SER A 74 5.13 5.80 -6.22
N VAL A 75 5.46 7.07 -5.98
CA VAL A 75 5.02 8.21 -6.78
C VAL A 75 6.27 8.85 -7.34
N ALA A 76 6.32 9.13 -8.64
CA ALA A 76 7.48 9.81 -9.19
C ALA A 76 7.51 11.26 -8.70
N LEU A 77 8.72 11.74 -8.41
CA LEU A 77 8.99 13.13 -8.09
C LEU A 77 9.68 13.75 -9.30
N HIS A 78 9.26 14.94 -9.72
CA HIS A 78 9.83 15.61 -10.89
C HIS A 78 10.21 17.06 -10.54
N GLY A 79 11.22 17.61 -11.24
CA GLY A 79 11.75 18.98 -11.06
C GLY A 79 13.05 19.03 -10.25
N SER A 80 13.87 20.08 -10.43
CA SER A 80 15.16 20.24 -9.70
C SER A 80 15.00 20.58 -8.21
N ALA A 81 13.76 20.55 -7.71
CA ALA A 81 13.35 20.75 -6.32
C ALA A 81 12.58 19.52 -5.79
N ALA A 82 12.79 18.33 -6.35
CA ALA A 82 12.04 17.11 -6.05
C ALA A 82 12.04 16.76 -4.54
N VAL A 83 13.16 16.98 -3.85
CA VAL A 83 13.24 17.28 -2.41
C VAL A 83 14.60 17.94 -2.17
N ALA A 84 14.69 19.08 -1.49
CA ALA A 84 16.00 19.66 -1.17
C ALA A 84 16.85 18.76 -0.25
N ASP A 85 16.21 17.85 0.49
CA ASP A 85 16.81 16.92 1.46
C ASP A 85 16.07 15.58 1.48
N ALA A 86 16.64 14.52 2.06
CA ALA A 86 15.96 13.24 2.18
C ALA A 86 14.63 13.35 2.98
N VAL A 87 13.58 12.66 2.52
CA VAL A 87 12.31 12.53 3.25
C VAL A 87 12.34 11.26 4.08
N ASP A 88 12.11 11.39 5.39
CA ASP A 88 11.70 10.30 6.25
C ASP A 88 10.72 10.84 7.31
N ALA A 89 9.43 10.75 7.03
CA ALA A 89 8.39 11.33 7.86
C ALA A 89 7.20 10.37 7.98
N THR A 90 6.55 10.37 9.14
CA THR A 90 5.24 9.72 9.30
C THR A 90 4.20 10.81 9.49
N VAL A 91 3.15 10.81 8.67
CA VAL A 91 2.13 11.88 8.64
C VAL A 91 0.73 11.27 8.65
N SER A 92 -0.28 12.09 9.02
CA SER A 92 -1.68 11.70 8.84
C SER A 92 -1.99 11.47 7.36
N ALA A 93 -2.57 10.31 7.04
CA ALA A 93 -3.01 10.00 5.68
C ALA A 93 -4.14 10.93 5.23
N GLY A 94 -5.01 11.35 6.15
CA GLY A 94 -6.10 12.30 5.88
C GLY A 94 -5.57 13.69 5.56
N GLN A 95 -4.66 14.24 6.36
CA GLN A 95 -4.07 15.55 6.06
C GLN A 95 -3.25 15.55 4.77
N LEU A 96 -2.53 14.45 4.51
CA LEU A 96 -1.80 14.29 3.26
C LEU A 96 -2.75 14.21 2.06
N LEU A 97 -3.89 13.51 2.19
CA LEU A 97 -4.92 13.46 1.16
C LEU A 97 -5.46 14.84 0.81
N GLU A 98 -5.79 15.66 1.81
CA GLU A 98 -6.25 17.04 1.59
C GLU A 98 -5.18 17.88 0.87
N ALA A 99 -3.91 17.77 1.31
CA ALA A 99 -2.80 18.49 0.70
C ALA A 99 -2.56 18.08 -0.77
N VAL A 100 -2.60 16.79 -1.08
CA VAL A 100 -2.44 16.26 -2.44
C VAL A 100 -3.62 16.64 -3.32
N SER A 101 -4.85 16.60 -2.80
CA SER A 101 -6.07 16.89 -3.57
C SER A 101 -6.20 18.38 -3.92
N ALA A 102 -5.68 19.26 -3.08
CA ALA A 102 -5.67 20.71 -3.32
C ALA A 102 -4.53 21.15 -4.25
N ALA A 103 -3.57 20.29 -4.56
CA ALA A 103 -2.32 20.63 -5.25
C ALA A 103 -2.38 20.38 -6.76
N ALA A 104 -2.31 21.45 -7.56
CA ALA A 104 -2.20 21.34 -9.02
C ALA A 104 -0.77 21.03 -9.53
N GLY A 105 0.26 21.22 -8.69
CA GLY A 105 1.68 21.07 -9.10
C GLY A 105 2.65 20.69 -7.97
N GLY A 106 2.12 20.19 -6.85
CA GLY A 106 2.91 19.78 -5.68
C GLY A 106 2.29 20.21 -4.35
N PHE A 107 2.63 19.49 -3.29
CA PHE A 107 2.05 19.63 -1.96
C PHE A 107 3.12 19.80 -0.89
N GLU A 108 2.74 20.41 0.22
CA GLU A 108 3.59 20.46 1.42
C GLU A 108 3.31 19.24 2.31
N LEU A 109 4.36 18.68 2.90
CA LEU A 109 4.20 17.59 3.86
C LEU A 109 3.46 18.09 5.11
N PRO A 110 2.39 17.40 5.55
CA PRO A 110 1.77 17.68 6.84
C PRO A 110 2.76 17.51 8.00
N PRO A 111 2.44 18.05 9.20
CA PRO A 111 3.26 17.85 10.38
C PRO A 111 3.50 16.36 10.66
N SER A 112 4.75 16.02 10.96
CA SER A 112 5.11 14.66 11.36
C SER A 112 4.44 14.29 12.68
N VAL A 113 3.97 13.05 12.77
CA VAL A 113 3.41 12.44 13.98
C VAL A 113 4.30 11.30 14.45
N THR A 114 4.23 10.97 15.73
CA THR A 114 4.83 9.73 16.24
C THR A 114 4.16 8.54 15.57
N GLY A 115 4.93 7.79 14.80
CA GLY A 115 4.41 6.65 14.04
C GLY A 115 4.11 5.43 14.91
N PRO A 116 3.11 4.61 14.55
CA PRO A 116 2.85 3.31 15.18
C PRO A 116 4.01 2.34 14.94
N ALA A 117 4.04 1.24 15.71
CA ALA A 117 5.16 0.28 15.69
C ALA A 117 5.50 -0.26 14.29
N TRP A 118 4.50 -0.47 13.42
CA TRP A 118 4.72 -0.94 12.05
C TRP A 118 5.54 0.04 11.22
N ALA A 119 5.49 1.34 11.52
CA ALA A 119 6.19 2.35 10.74
C ALA A 119 7.71 2.11 10.78
N GLY A 120 8.25 1.51 11.85
CA GLY A 120 9.65 1.12 11.97
C GLY A 120 10.05 -0.16 11.20
N LEU A 121 9.07 -0.92 10.70
CA LEU A 121 9.27 -2.23 10.07
C LEU A 121 8.86 -2.20 8.60
N LEU A 122 9.70 -1.59 7.76
CA LEU A 122 9.43 -1.49 6.32
C LEU A 122 10.07 -2.63 5.51
N PRO A 123 9.48 -3.01 4.37
CA PRO A 123 10.10 -3.97 3.46
C PRO A 123 11.42 -3.42 2.88
N PRO A 124 12.38 -4.29 2.51
CA PRO A 124 13.64 -3.85 1.92
C PRO A 124 13.41 -3.15 0.57
N ARG A 125 14.28 -2.19 0.25
CA ARG A 125 14.23 -1.46 -1.03
C ARG A 125 14.56 -2.38 -2.21
N GLY A 126 15.55 -3.26 -2.07
CA GLY A 126 16.04 -4.16 -3.12
C GLY A 126 16.18 -5.61 -2.66
N GLY A 127 16.81 -6.44 -3.50
CA GLY A 127 17.02 -7.88 -3.22
C GLY A 127 15.79 -8.76 -3.47
N TRP A 128 14.82 -8.24 -4.23
CA TRP A 128 13.61 -8.96 -4.59
C TRP A 128 13.88 -9.96 -5.71
N ARG A 129 13.53 -11.23 -5.48
CA ARG A 129 13.48 -12.26 -6.51
C ARG A 129 12.03 -12.56 -6.86
N ARG A 130 11.75 -12.75 -8.14
CA ARG A 130 10.43 -13.15 -8.63
C ARG A 130 10.24 -14.64 -8.38
N GLU A 131 9.17 -14.97 -7.66
CA GLU A 131 8.78 -16.34 -7.32
C GLU A 131 7.65 -16.83 -8.23
N ALA A 132 6.71 -15.95 -8.59
CA ALA A 132 5.59 -16.27 -9.47
C ALA A 132 5.05 -15.02 -10.18
N GLU A 133 4.25 -15.25 -11.20
CA GLU A 133 3.53 -14.22 -11.95
C GLU A 133 2.10 -14.71 -12.21
N PHE A 134 1.12 -13.81 -12.10
CA PHE A 134 -0.30 -14.14 -12.19
C PHE A 134 -1.03 -13.17 -13.11
N ASP A 135 -2.10 -13.68 -13.70
CA ASP A 135 -3.10 -12.87 -14.39
C ASP A 135 -3.88 -12.00 -13.38
N PRO A 136 -3.97 -10.67 -13.58
CA PRO A 136 -4.74 -9.79 -12.70
C PRO A 136 -6.22 -10.19 -12.56
N GLY A 137 -6.82 -10.73 -13.63
CA GLY A 137 -8.19 -11.22 -13.63
C GLY A 137 -8.40 -12.39 -12.66
N GLN A 138 -7.49 -13.35 -12.66
CA GLN A 138 -7.49 -14.49 -11.74
C GLN A 138 -7.32 -14.05 -10.28
N VAL A 139 -6.39 -13.11 -10.02
CA VAL A 139 -6.18 -12.59 -8.66
C VAL A 139 -7.40 -11.81 -8.17
N ARG A 140 -8.02 -10.99 -9.04
CA ARG A 140 -9.29 -10.31 -8.73
C ARG A 140 -10.42 -11.29 -8.43
N LYS A 141 -10.54 -12.33 -9.24
CA LYS A 141 -11.56 -13.37 -9.07
C LYS A 141 -11.40 -14.05 -7.72
N ALA A 142 -10.18 -14.45 -7.35
CA ALA A 142 -9.90 -15.05 -6.05
C ALA A 142 -10.25 -14.12 -4.88
N ALA A 143 -9.95 -12.81 -4.99
CA ALA A 143 -10.35 -11.83 -3.99
C ALA A 143 -11.89 -11.74 -3.85
N ALA A 144 -12.60 -11.70 -4.98
CA ALA A 144 -14.06 -11.59 -5.02
C ALA A 144 -14.74 -12.85 -4.45
N GLU A 145 -14.25 -14.04 -4.82
CA GLU A 145 -14.75 -15.33 -4.32
C GLU A 145 -14.61 -15.44 -2.81
N ALA A 146 -13.45 -15.05 -2.27
CA ALA A 146 -13.22 -15.08 -0.84
C ALA A 146 -14.10 -14.06 -0.09
N VAL A 147 -14.31 -12.85 -0.65
CA VAL A 147 -15.25 -11.87 -0.07
C VAL A 147 -16.69 -12.39 -0.10
N ALA A 148 -17.10 -13.04 -1.20
CA ALA A 148 -18.41 -13.66 -1.31
C ALA A 148 -18.59 -14.80 -0.30
N GLU A 149 -17.57 -15.64 -0.11
CA GLU A 149 -17.59 -16.71 0.88
C GLU A 149 -17.72 -16.17 2.31
N PHE A 150 -16.95 -15.12 2.66
CA PHE A 150 -17.07 -14.46 3.98
C PHE A 150 -18.50 -13.99 4.22
N ARG A 151 -19.07 -13.24 3.27
CA ARG A 151 -20.45 -12.72 3.37
C ARG A 151 -21.46 -13.84 3.53
N ALA A 152 -21.39 -14.87 2.67
CA ALA A 152 -22.32 -15.99 2.71
C ALA A 152 -22.24 -16.76 4.04
N ARG A 153 -21.04 -16.92 4.62
CA ARG A 153 -20.87 -17.57 5.93
C ARG A 153 -21.41 -16.69 7.06
N THR A 154 -21.14 -15.38 7.03
CA THR A 154 -21.70 -14.43 8.00
C THR A 154 -23.23 -14.41 7.95
N GLU A 155 -23.83 -14.47 6.76
CA GLU A 155 -25.28 -14.48 6.58
C GLU A 155 -25.94 -15.76 7.09
N ARG A 156 -25.25 -16.91 7.03
CA ARG A 156 -25.74 -18.18 7.60
C ARG A 156 -25.70 -18.21 9.13
N LEU A 157 -24.90 -17.36 9.77
CA LEU A 157 -24.86 -17.30 11.23
C LEU A 157 -26.19 -16.74 11.78
N PRO A 158 -26.79 -17.37 12.81
CA PRO A 158 -27.89 -16.79 13.56
C PRO A 158 -27.50 -15.41 14.11
N GLN A 159 -28.45 -14.47 14.18
CA GLN A 159 -28.16 -13.09 14.58
C GLN A 159 -27.47 -12.99 15.95
N GLN A 160 -27.84 -13.84 16.91
CA GLN A 160 -27.22 -13.91 18.24
C GLN A 160 -25.75 -14.34 18.21
N GLN A 161 -25.32 -15.06 17.17
CA GLN A 161 -23.96 -15.58 17.02
C GLN A 161 -23.06 -14.67 16.17
N ARG A 162 -23.62 -13.63 15.51
CA ARG A 162 -22.86 -12.63 14.73
C ARG A 162 -22.12 -11.63 15.64
N THR A 163 -21.37 -12.15 16.58
CA THR A 163 -20.51 -11.36 17.47
C THR A 163 -19.22 -10.99 16.77
N ARG A 164 -18.57 -9.91 17.22
CA ARG A 164 -17.27 -9.48 16.68
C ARG A 164 -16.23 -10.59 16.72
N ALA A 165 -16.16 -11.33 17.83
CA ALA A 165 -15.20 -12.42 17.98
C ALA A 165 -15.40 -13.55 16.95
N VAL A 166 -16.65 -13.91 16.65
CA VAL A 166 -16.95 -14.94 15.64
C VAL A 166 -16.62 -14.44 14.24
N LEU A 167 -16.93 -13.18 13.93
CA LEU A 167 -16.59 -12.58 12.63
C LEU A 167 -15.08 -12.45 12.44
N ASP A 168 -14.35 -12.06 13.49
CA ASP A 168 -12.89 -11.94 13.47
C ASP A 168 -12.25 -13.34 13.29
N ALA A 169 -12.74 -14.37 13.99
CA ALA A 169 -12.28 -15.74 13.82
C ALA A 169 -12.55 -16.28 12.40
N LEU A 170 -13.73 -16.00 11.85
CA LEU A 170 -14.08 -16.37 10.48
C LEU A 170 -13.21 -15.63 9.45
N ALA A 171 -12.95 -14.35 9.67
CA ALA A 171 -12.06 -13.57 8.82
C ALA A 171 -10.62 -14.12 8.87
N GLU A 172 -10.13 -14.48 10.06
CA GLU A 172 -8.81 -15.07 10.24
C GLU A 172 -8.70 -16.43 9.52
N GLU A 173 -9.68 -17.31 9.70
CA GLU A 173 -9.75 -18.62 9.02
C GLU A 173 -9.69 -18.46 7.49
N LEU A 174 -10.46 -17.52 6.93
CA LEU A 174 -10.57 -17.36 5.49
C LEU A 174 -9.35 -16.66 4.89
N TRP A 175 -8.88 -15.59 5.52
CA TRP A 175 -7.81 -14.76 4.96
C TRP A 175 -6.42 -15.37 5.10
N THR A 176 -6.22 -16.27 6.06
CA THR A 176 -4.95 -17.03 6.17
C THR A 176 -4.81 -18.15 5.15
N ARG A 177 -5.88 -18.53 4.43
CA ARG A 177 -5.81 -19.60 3.44
C ARG A 177 -4.75 -19.31 2.37
N PRO A 178 -3.99 -20.33 1.96
CA PRO A 178 -2.95 -20.16 0.94
C PRO A 178 -3.56 -19.83 -0.42
N TYR A 179 -2.84 -19.00 -1.17
CA TYR A 179 -3.11 -18.65 -2.55
C TYR A 179 -1.79 -18.57 -3.31
N GLN A 180 -1.46 -19.60 -4.08
CA GLN A 180 -0.34 -19.62 -5.04
C GLN A 180 0.97 -18.98 -4.51
N GLY A 181 1.45 -19.41 -3.34
CA GLY A 181 2.69 -18.88 -2.73
C GLY A 181 2.52 -17.65 -1.83
N THR A 182 1.29 -17.15 -1.68
CA THR A 182 0.90 -16.13 -0.69
C THR A 182 -0.39 -16.54 0.04
N THR A 183 -1.13 -15.59 0.62
CA THR A 183 -2.41 -15.83 1.31
C THR A 183 -3.54 -15.01 0.70
N LEU A 184 -4.79 -15.44 0.90
CA LEU A 184 -5.97 -14.69 0.47
C LEU A 184 -6.03 -13.30 1.13
N ARG A 185 -5.43 -13.11 2.30
CA ARG A 185 -5.23 -11.81 2.96
C ARG A 185 -4.48 -10.81 2.08
N VAL A 186 -3.36 -11.23 1.49
CA VAL A 186 -2.54 -10.36 0.63
C VAL A 186 -3.30 -10.00 -0.64
N VAL A 187 -3.99 -10.98 -1.21
CA VAL A 187 -4.84 -10.80 -2.40
C VAL A 187 -6.00 -9.86 -2.10
N HIS A 188 -6.70 -10.05 -0.98
CA HIS A 188 -7.78 -9.18 -0.53
C HIS A 188 -7.29 -7.75 -0.28
N ALA A 189 -6.13 -7.58 0.36
CA ALA A 189 -5.54 -6.27 0.59
C ALA A 189 -5.25 -5.54 -0.73
N ALA A 190 -4.66 -6.22 -1.71
CA ALA A 190 -4.40 -5.65 -3.03
C ALA A 190 -5.70 -5.26 -3.75
N HIS A 191 -6.75 -6.09 -3.62
CA HIS A 191 -8.08 -5.78 -4.14
C HIS A 191 -8.72 -4.57 -3.45
N ALA A 192 -8.75 -4.54 -2.13
CA ALA A 192 -9.39 -3.49 -1.34
C ALA A 192 -8.69 -2.13 -1.48
N LEU A 193 -7.38 -2.15 -1.74
CA LEU A 193 -6.58 -0.97 -2.07
C LEU A 193 -6.60 -0.64 -3.57
N GLY A 194 -7.31 -1.43 -4.37
CA GLY A 194 -7.51 -1.29 -5.82
C GLY A 194 -6.22 -1.27 -6.62
N PHE A 195 -5.24 -2.06 -6.20
CA PHE A 195 -4.02 -2.34 -6.95
C PHE A 195 -4.25 -3.34 -8.10
N LEU A 196 -5.34 -4.09 -8.07
CA LEU A 196 -5.68 -5.07 -9.10
C LEU A 196 -6.54 -4.47 -10.23
N ARG A 197 -6.43 -3.16 -10.53
CA ARG A 197 -7.29 -2.50 -11.54
C ARG A 197 -6.89 -2.78 -12.99
N GLY A 198 -5.83 -3.55 -13.22
CA GLY A 198 -5.24 -3.77 -14.54
C GLY A 198 -6.10 -4.49 -15.56
N HIS A 199 -5.80 -4.25 -16.84
CA HIS A 199 -6.49 -4.80 -18.00
C HIS A 199 -5.49 -5.06 -19.13
N GLY A 200 -5.75 -6.05 -19.99
CA GLY A 200 -4.84 -6.38 -21.09
C GLY A 200 -3.62 -7.18 -20.60
N ASP A 201 -2.42 -6.72 -20.95
CA ASP A 201 -1.14 -7.42 -20.72
C ASP A 201 -0.53 -7.18 -19.32
N ASP A 202 -1.26 -6.52 -18.41
CA ASP A 202 -0.82 -6.27 -17.04
C ASP A 202 -0.55 -7.60 -16.30
N THR A 203 0.49 -7.62 -15.45
CA THR A 203 0.84 -8.81 -14.66
C THR A 203 0.93 -8.51 -13.17
N VAL A 204 0.63 -9.52 -12.36
CA VAL A 204 0.79 -9.46 -10.90
C VAL A 204 2.00 -10.33 -10.53
N ALA A 205 3.07 -9.71 -10.06
CA ALA A 205 4.29 -10.42 -9.68
C ALA A 205 4.33 -10.72 -8.18
N LEU A 206 4.59 -11.97 -7.82
CA LEU A 206 4.97 -12.37 -6.47
C LEU A 206 6.48 -12.33 -6.31
N LEU A 207 6.96 -11.55 -5.36
CA LEU A 207 8.37 -11.34 -5.09
C LEU A 207 8.72 -11.73 -3.66
N ALA A 208 9.94 -12.23 -3.44
CA ALA A 208 10.47 -12.53 -2.12
C ALA A 208 11.84 -11.85 -1.87
N ALA A 209 12.06 -11.39 -0.63
CA ALA A 209 13.32 -10.81 -0.17
C ALA A 209 13.51 -11.08 1.34
N GLY A 210 14.40 -12.00 1.70
CA GLY A 210 14.57 -12.42 3.11
C GLY A 210 13.24 -12.87 3.72
N PRO A 211 12.81 -12.36 4.89
CA PRO A 211 11.52 -12.73 5.47
C PRO A 211 10.33 -12.07 4.76
N TRP A 212 10.51 -11.24 3.74
CA TRP A 212 9.42 -10.53 3.10
C TRP A 212 8.89 -11.24 1.85
N THR A 213 7.58 -11.13 1.65
CA THR A 213 6.88 -11.44 0.39
C THR A 213 6.15 -10.18 -0.06
N ARG A 214 6.12 -9.92 -1.37
CA ARG A 214 5.46 -8.76 -1.96
C ARG A 214 4.65 -9.17 -3.19
N LEU A 215 3.36 -8.84 -3.20
CA LEU A 215 2.52 -8.90 -4.38
C LEU A 215 2.56 -7.53 -5.07
N ARG A 216 3.21 -7.43 -6.23
CA ARG A 216 3.42 -6.19 -6.97
C ARG A 216 2.52 -6.13 -8.20
N THR A 217 1.98 -4.94 -8.44
CA THR A 217 1.23 -4.55 -9.63
C THR A 217 1.80 -3.22 -10.15
N GLU A 218 1.32 -2.75 -11.29
CA GLU A 218 1.62 -1.40 -11.78
C GLU A 218 1.09 -0.31 -10.84
N TYR A 219 -0.02 -0.58 -10.15
CA TYR A 219 -0.76 0.39 -9.37
C TYR A 219 -0.36 0.43 -7.89
N GLY A 220 0.66 -0.32 -7.50
CA GLY A 220 1.11 -0.45 -6.13
C GLY A 220 1.48 -1.88 -5.76
N SER A 221 1.91 -2.07 -4.52
CA SER A 221 2.24 -3.40 -4.02
C SER A 221 1.82 -3.59 -2.58
N VAL A 222 1.59 -4.85 -2.23
CA VAL A 222 1.30 -5.28 -0.87
C VAL A 222 2.48 -6.13 -0.39
N ALA A 223 3.03 -5.81 0.77
CA ALA A 223 4.13 -6.55 1.38
C ALA A 223 3.71 -7.13 2.73
N VAL A 224 4.13 -8.35 3.00
CA VAL A 224 3.97 -9.03 4.29
C VAL A 224 5.29 -9.61 4.73
N ARG A 225 5.53 -9.61 6.03
CA ARG A 225 6.64 -10.36 6.63
C ARG A 225 6.14 -11.77 6.91
N ARG A 226 6.79 -12.76 6.32
CA ARG A 226 6.60 -14.17 6.66
C ARG A 226 6.94 -14.35 8.12
N GLU A 227 6.08 -15.04 8.84
CA GLU A 227 6.39 -15.48 10.19
C GLU A 227 7.59 -16.42 10.12
N SER A 228 8.66 -16.08 10.82
CA SER A 228 9.80 -16.98 10.95
C SER A 228 9.38 -18.14 11.88
N PRO A 229 9.64 -19.41 11.53
CA PRO A 229 9.41 -20.54 12.43
C PRO A 229 10.14 -20.40 13.78
N ALA A 230 11.17 -19.55 13.86
CA ALA A 230 11.95 -19.27 15.06
C ALA A 230 11.30 -18.27 16.06
N ALA A 231 10.09 -17.75 15.79
CA ALA A 231 9.39 -16.86 16.70
C ALA A 231 8.74 -17.56 17.92
N GLY A 232 8.90 -18.89 18.03
CA GLY A 232 8.39 -19.72 19.13
C GLY A 232 9.29 -19.82 20.37
N LEU A 233 10.23 -18.89 20.60
CA LEU A 233 10.95 -18.85 21.87
C LEU A 233 10.06 -18.20 22.95
N SER A 234 9.12 -18.99 23.48
CA SER A 234 8.43 -18.66 24.72
C SER A 234 9.44 -18.73 25.87
N PHE A 235 9.83 -17.59 26.43
CA PHE A 235 10.49 -17.56 27.73
C PHE A 235 9.44 -17.85 28.80
N SER A 236 9.52 -19.04 29.41
CA SER A 236 8.86 -19.31 30.68
C SER A 236 9.79 -18.87 31.80
N PRO A 237 9.42 -17.91 32.67
CA PRO A 237 10.21 -17.62 33.86
C PRO A 237 10.19 -18.82 34.81
N ALA A 238 11.34 -19.10 35.41
CA ALA A 238 11.53 -20.09 36.47
C ALA A 238 11.09 -19.54 37.83
#